data_AF-A0AAU8WU44-F1
#
_entry.id   AF-A0AAU8WU44-F1
#
_cell.length_a   1.000
_cell.length_b   1.000
_cell.length_c   1.000
_cell.angle_alpha   90.00
_cell.angle_beta   90.00
_cell.angle_gamma   90.00
#
_symmetry.space_group_name_H-M   'P 1'
#
loop_
_entity.id
_entity.type
_entity.pdbx_description
1 polymer ?
#
loop_
_entity_poly.entity_id
_entity_poly.type
_entity_poly.pdbx_seq_one_letter_code
_entity_poly.pdbx_strand_id
1 'polypeptide(L)'
;MRTWLLAVLTALLLVGCSANTAGLRVDGASQQVLFNDSTLSKSLSIEDISTTEVDGHTRGVVRLQSNQKSDVHVQYRFYWYDNDGLEVNTKLSPWKTIILRGMETVSLTEVSVNPNGKQFRVQIRESDQ
;
A
#
# COMPACT_ATOMS: atom_id res chain seq x y z
N MET A 1 -59.55 -12.45 18.50
CA MET A 1 -58.83 -12.95 17.30
C MET A 1 -57.98 -11.87 16.62
N ARG A 2 -58.43 -10.61 16.54
CA ARG A 2 -57.72 -9.52 15.84
C ARG A 2 -56.44 -8.99 16.53
N THR A 3 -56.35 -9.12 17.86
CA THR A 3 -55.18 -8.69 18.65
C THR A 3 -54.00 -9.66 18.58
N TRP A 4 -54.27 -10.95 18.33
CA TRP A 4 -53.24 -11.98 18.18
C TRP A 4 -52.47 -11.85 16.86
N LEU A 5 -53.15 -11.39 15.80
CA LEU A 5 -52.54 -11.12 14.50
C LEU A 5 -51.54 -9.95 14.57
N LEU A 6 -51.82 -8.93 15.39
CA LEU A 6 -50.91 -7.79 15.59
C LEU A 6 -49.64 -8.21 16.34
N ALA A 7 -49.74 -9.11 17.33
CA ALA A 7 -48.58 -9.59 18.07
C ALA A 7 -47.62 -10.43 17.20
N VAL A 8 -48.17 -11.25 16.29
CA VAL A 8 -47.37 -12.06 15.36
C VAL A 8 -46.66 -11.19 14.30
N LEU A 9 -47.32 -10.13 13.84
CA LEU A 9 -46.74 -9.19 12.88
C LEU A 9 -45.53 -8.44 13.47
N THR A 10 -45.62 -8.04 14.75
CA THR A 10 -44.52 -7.34 15.43
C THR A 10 -43.33 -8.26 15.67
N ALA A 11 -43.56 -9.55 15.98
CA ALA A 11 -42.48 -10.52 16.20
C ALA A 11 -41.68 -10.83 14.91
N LEU A 12 -42.31 -10.75 13.74
CA LEU A 12 -41.65 -10.96 12.45
C LEU A 12 -40.67 -9.82 12.08
N LEU A 13 -40.84 -8.62 12.66
CA LEU A 13 -39.99 -7.46 12.37
C LEU A 13 -38.64 -7.49 13.09
N LEU A 14 -38.40 -8.42 14.02
CA LEU A 14 -37.12 -8.52 14.76
C LEU A 14 -36.11 -9.51 14.14
N VAL A 15 -36.45 -10.23 13.07
CA VAL A 15 -35.53 -11.18 12.41
C VAL A 15 -34.83 -10.49 11.24
N GLY A 16 -33.98 -9.52 11.57
CA GLY A 16 -33.27 -8.68 10.59
C GLY A 16 -31.80 -8.45 10.94
N CYS A 17 -31.09 -9.45 11.46
CA CYS A 17 -29.63 -9.39 11.55
C CYS A 17 -28.99 -9.97 10.29
N SER A 18 -28.77 -9.12 9.28
CA SER A 18 -27.84 -9.43 8.20
C SER A 18 -26.42 -9.16 8.71
N ALA A 19 -25.70 -10.21 9.10
CA ALA A 19 -24.25 -10.15 9.31
C ALA A 19 -23.53 -10.11 7.95
N ASN A 20 -23.75 -9.03 7.20
CA ASN A 20 -22.86 -8.63 6.12
C ASN A 20 -22.16 -7.37 6.60
N THR A 21 -21.28 -7.52 7.59
CA THR A 21 -20.18 -6.57 7.65
C THR A 21 -19.39 -6.85 6.39
N ALA A 22 -19.59 -6.02 5.37
CA ALA A 22 -18.55 -5.83 4.37
C ALA A 22 -17.34 -5.34 5.16
N GLY A 23 -16.57 -6.30 5.68
CA GLY A 23 -15.29 -6.03 6.29
C GLY A 23 -14.53 -5.31 5.20
N LEU A 24 -14.29 -4.02 5.41
CA LEU A 24 -13.41 -3.25 4.57
C LEU A 24 -12.04 -3.90 4.76
N ARG A 25 -11.73 -4.92 3.94
CA ARG A 25 -10.37 -5.41 3.80
C ARG A 25 -9.66 -4.30 3.05
N VAL A 26 -9.16 -3.33 3.80
CA VAL A 26 -8.11 -2.45 3.33
C VAL A 26 -6.95 -3.38 3.06
N ASP A 27 -6.73 -3.71 1.79
CA ASP A 27 -5.59 -4.48 1.38
C ASP A 27 -4.35 -3.61 1.63
N GLY A 28 -3.78 -3.74 2.84
CA GLY A 28 -2.76 -2.85 3.38
C GLY A 28 -1.51 -2.75 2.51
N ALA A 29 -1.29 -3.74 1.64
CA ALA A 29 -0.24 -3.73 0.63
C ALA A 29 -0.34 -2.50 -0.29
N SER A 30 -1.53 -2.16 -0.78
CA SER A 30 -1.73 -0.99 -1.66
C SER A 30 -1.44 0.36 -0.99
N GLN A 31 -1.43 0.43 0.35
CA GLN A 31 -1.14 1.66 1.10
C GLN A 31 0.35 1.91 1.32
N GLN A 32 1.20 0.94 0.97
CA GLN A 32 2.66 1.05 1.11
C GLN A 32 3.28 1.86 -0.03
N VAL A 33 2.59 2.10 -1.15
CA VAL A 33 3.13 2.90 -2.27
C VAL A 33 2.26 4.12 -2.49
N LEU A 34 2.87 5.30 -2.49
CA LEU A 34 2.22 6.57 -2.78
C LEU A 34 2.80 7.17 -4.05
N PHE A 35 1.95 7.35 -5.06
CA PHE A 35 2.29 8.12 -6.26
C PHE A 35 1.95 9.60 -6.03
N ASN A 36 2.86 10.49 -6.41
CA ASN A 36 2.69 11.93 -6.21
C ASN A 36 1.68 12.55 -7.20
N ASP A 37 1.41 11.88 -8.32
CA ASP A 37 0.38 12.30 -9.27
C ASP A 37 -0.38 11.11 -9.88
N SER A 38 -1.62 11.38 -10.27
CA SER A 38 -2.57 10.45 -10.86
C SER A 38 -2.22 9.97 -12.27
N THR A 39 -1.40 10.70 -13.02
CA THR A 39 -0.92 10.25 -14.34
C THR A 39 0.14 9.18 -14.17
N LEU A 40 1.07 9.39 -13.23
CA LEU A 40 2.13 8.43 -12.91
C LEU A 40 1.55 7.10 -12.40
N SER A 41 0.53 7.14 -11.55
CA SER A 41 -0.12 5.91 -11.05
C SER A 41 -0.84 5.08 -12.12
N LYS A 42 -1.16 5.66 -13.28
CA LYS A 42 -1.68 4.91 -14.43
C LYS A 42 -0.56 4.32 -15.28
N SER A 43 0.59 4.97 -15.31
CA SER A 43 1.76 4.54 -16.07
C SER A 43 2.51 3.37 -15.42
N LEU A 44 2.33 3.14 -14.12
CA LEU A 44 3.03 2.11 -13.35
C LEU A 44 2.05 1.21 -12.61
N SER A 45 2.28 -0.11 -12.66
CA SER A 45 1.58 -1.13 -11.88
C SER A 45 2.48 -1.66 -10.77
N ILE A 46 1.90 -1.96 -9.61
CA ILE A 46 2.61 -2.62 -8.51
C ILE A 46 2.39 -4.12 -8.65
N GLU A 47 3.45 -4.85 -8.99
CA GLU A 47 3.42 -6.30 -9.21
C GLU A 47 3.51 -7.08 -7.90
N ASP A 48 4.37 -6.62 -6.99
CA ASP A 48 4.61 -7.27 -5.71
C ASP A 48 5.12 -6.25 -4.71
N ILE A 49 4.77 -6.48 -3.44
CA ILE A 49 5.37 -5.79 -2.32
C ILE A 49 5.75 -6.83 -1.30
N SER A 50 7.04 -6.87 -0.97
CA SER A 50 7.58 -7.88 -0.08
C SER A 50 8.59 -7.28 0.89
N THR A 51 8.71 -7.96 2.03
CA THR A 51 9.67 -7.64 3.07
C THR A 51 10.57 -8.84 3.29
N THR A 52 11.87 -8.61 3.37
CA THR A 52 12.89 -9.62 3.68
C THR A 52 13.79 -9.11 4.79
N GLU A 53 14.70 -9.93 5.30
CA GLU A 53 15.68 -9.53 6.32
C GLU A 53 17.10 -9.57 5.74
N VAL A 54 17.94 -8.60 6.15
CA VAL A 54 19.37 -8.52 5.84
C VAL A 54 20.08 -8.04 7.11
N ASP A 55 20.99 -8.85 7.65
CA ASP A 55 21.80 -8.51 8.84
C ASP A 55 20.97 -7.97 10.02
N GLY A 56 19.83 -8.62 10.33
CA GLY A 56 18.92 -8.22 11.40
C GLY A 56 18.06 -6.98 11.11
N HIS A 57 18.18 -6.40 9.91
CA HIS A 57 17.42 -5.24 9.46
C HIS A 57 16.40 -5.63 8.41
N THR A 58 15.26 -4.94 8.44
CA THR A 58 14.19 -5.14 7.48
C THR A 58 14.57 -4.55 6.13
N ARG A 59 14.36 -5.30 5.05
CA ARG A 59 14.52 -4.86 3.66
C ARG A 59 13.18 -4.87 2.95
N GLY A 60 12.75 -3.70 2.48
CA GLY A 60 11.53 -3.52 1.71
C GLY A 60 11.82 -3.65 0.22
N VAL A 61 10.94 -4.31 -0.50
CA VAL A 61 11.01 -4.53 -1.94
C VAL A 61 9.66 -4.19 -2.55
N VAL A 62 9.65 -3.30 -3.56
CA VAL A 62 8.47 -2.99 -4.36
C VAL A 62 8.80 -3.27 -5.81
N ARG A 63 8.09 -4.23 -6.42
CA ARG A 63 8.21 -4.53 -7.85
C ARG A 63 7.21 -3.68 -8.62
N LEU A 64 7.73 -2.88 -9.55
CA LEU A 64 6.94 -2.00 -10.40
C LEU A 64 7.05 -2.45 -11.85
N GLN A 65 5.93 -2.50 -12.55
CA GLN A 65 5.87 -2.70 -14.00
C GLN A 65 5.48 -1.40 -14.69
N SER A 66 6.20 -1.03 -15.75
CA SER A 66 5.78 0.03 -16.65
C SER A 66 4.65 -0.47 -17.55
N ASN A 67 3.55 0.29 -17.60
CA ASN A 67 2.45 0.10 -18.53
C ASN A 67 2.67 0.88 -19.84
N GLN A 68 3.77 1.64 -19.94
CA GLN A 68 4.08 2.49 -21.07
C GLN A 68 5.04 1.78 -22.04
N LYS A 69 4.97 2.16 -23.32
CA LYS A 69 5.96 1.73 -24.32
C LYS A 69 7.24 2.57 -24.31
N SER A 70 7.19 3.76 -23.70
CA SER A 70 8.33 4.66 -23.52
C SER A 70 8.94 4.52 -22.13
N ASP A 71 10.12 5.09 -21.96
CA ASP A 71 10.79 5.18 -20.67
C ASP A 71 10.02 6.13 -19.72
N VAL A 72 9.98 5.76 -18.44
CA VAL A 72 9.37 6.54 -17.35
C VAL A 72 10.47 6.83 -16.33
N HIS A 73 10.73 8.12 -16.11
CA HIS A 73 11.77 8.58 -15.20
C HIS A 73 11.13 8.91 -13.86
N VAL A 74 11.53 8.22 -12.80
CA VAL A 74 10.95 8.43 -11.47
C VAL A 74 12.01 8.61 -10.42
N GLN A 75 11.60 9.28 -9.35
CA GLN A 75 12.33 9.34 -8.11
C GLN A 75 11.49 8.65 -7.03
N TYR A 76 12.15 7.90 -6.16
CA TYR A 76 11.50 7.21 -5.06
C TYR A 76 12.25 7.38 -3.74
N ARG A 77 11.52 7.21 -2.64
CA ARG A 77 12.05 7.28 -1.28
C ARG A 77 11.27 6.37 -0.34
N PHE A 78 11.98 5.60 0.47
CA PHE A 78 11.38 4.79 1.54
C PHE A 78 11.28 5.60 2.84
N TYR A 79 10.19 5.38 3.55
CA TYR A 79 9.91 5.82 4.91
C TYR A 79 9.70 4.58 5.74
N TRP A 80 10.31 4.52 6.92
CA TRP A 80 10.32 3.36 7.79
C TRP A 80 9.54 3.64 9.07
N TYR A 81 8.78 2.64 9.49
CA TYR A 81 7.94 2.70 10.67
C TYR A 81 8.19 1.47 11.54
N ASP A 82 8.01 1.63 12.86
CA ASP A 82 7.99 0.50 13.78
C ASP A 82 6.66 -0.28 13.69
N ASN A 83 6.48 -1.27 14.58
CA ASN A 83 5.26 -2.07 14.63
C ASN A 83 4.03 -1.28 15.09
N ASP A 84 4.22 -0.14 15.75
CA ASP A 84 3.15 0.73 16.23
C ASP A 84 2.80 1.81 15.19
N GLY A 85 3.50 1.84 14.04
CA GLY A 85 3.28 2.77 12.96
C GLY A 85 3.96 4.14 13.15
N LEU A 86 4.88 4.26 14.11
CA LEU A 86 5.65 5.48 14.33
C LEU A 86 6.85 5.52 13.40
N GLU A 87 7.12 6.68 12.79
CA GLU A 87 8.26 6.86 11.89
C GLU A 87 9.58 6.74 12.67
N VAL A 88 10.49 5.88 12.20
CA VAL A 88 11.76 5.57 12.88
C VAL A 88 12.99 6.15 12.18
N ASN A 89 12.80 6.83 11.05
CA ASN A 89 13.88 7.52 10.32
C ASN A 89 14.40 8.69 11.16
N THR A 90 15.63 8.56 11.70
CA THR A 90 16.33 9.69 12.35
C THR A 90 16.85 10.71 11.33
N LYS A 91 17.09 10.25 10.10
CA LYS A 91 17.43 11.06 8.93
C LYS A 91 16.78 10.45 7.69
N LEU A 92 16.17 11.28 6.85
CA LEU A 92 15.57 10.83 5.60
C LEU A 92 16.65 10.55 4.55
N SER A 93 16.53 9.40 3.89
CA SER A 93 17.33 9.05 2.71
C SER A 93 17.11 10.07 1.60
N PRO A 94 18.11 10.38 0.75
CA PRO A 94 17.88 11.18 -0.45
C PRO A 94 16.87 10.48 -1.38
N TRP A 95 16.23 11.27 -2.25
CA TRP A 95 15.45 10.70 -3.35
C TRP A 95 16.39 9.91 -4.27
N LYS A 96 16.02 8.68 -4.63
CA LYS A 96 16.75 7.82 -5.57
C LYS A 96 16.08 7.90 -6.94
N THR A 97 16.84 8.16 -8.00
CA THR A 97 16.33 8.18 -9.38
C THR A 97 16.47 6.81 -10.02
N ILE A 98 15.45 6.42 -10.79
CA ILE A 98 15.47 5.22 -11.64
C ILE A 98 14.71 5.50 -12.94
N ILE A 99 15.13 4.84 -14.02
CA ILE A 99 14.46 4.85 -15.32
C ILE A 99 13.83 3.47 -15.49
N LEU A 100 12.52 3.44 -15.69
CA LEU A 100 11.79 2.24 -16.05
C LEU A 100 11.60 2.27 -17.57
N ARG A 101 12.23 1.33 -18.28
CA ARG A 101 12.06 1.24 -19.73
C ARG A 101 10.64 0.80 -20.07
N GLY A 102 10.26 0.99 -21.33
CA GLY A 102 8.95 0.57 -21.82
C GLY A 102 8.66 -0.91 -21.51
N MET A 103 7.52 -1.19 -20.89
CA MET A 103 7.06 -2.52 -20.46
C MET A 103 8.00 -3.25 -19.48
N GLU A 104 9.01 -2.57 -18.91
CA GLU A 104 9.97 -3.16 -17.99
C GLU A 104 9.37 -3.38 -16.59
N THR A 105 9.83 -4.41 -15.90
CA THR A 105 9.60 -4.59 -14.46
C THR A 105 10.90 -4.34 -13.70
N VAL A 106 10.87 -3.43 -12.73
CA VAL A 106 12.01 -3.10 -11.86
C VAL A 106 11.67 -3.32 -10.39
N SER A 107 12.68 -3.49 -9.55
CA SER A 107 12.53 -3.59 -8.10
C SER A 107 13.11 -2.36 -7.41
N LEU A 108 12.29 -1.63 -6.67
CA LEU A 108 12.75 -0.62 -5.72
C LEU A 108 13.09 -1.31 -4.40
N THR A 109 14.30 -1.07 -3.88
CA THR A 109 14.74 -1.71 -2.63
C THR A 109 15.38 -0.72 -1.69
N GLU A 110 15.19 -0.95 -0.38
CA GLU A 110 15.89 -0.25 0.69
C GLU A 110 15.95 -1.13 1.93
N VAL A 111 17.02 -1.00 2.70
CA VAL A 111 17.18 -1.63 4.02
C VAL A 111 17.00 -0.55 5.08
N SER A 112 16.20 -0.83 6.11
CA SER A 112 16.05 0.08 7.25
C SER A 112 17.40 0.24 7.96
N VAL A 113 17.84 1.48 8.16
CA VAL A 113 19.00 1.78 9.01
C VAL A 113 18.64 1.63 10.49
N ASN A 114 17.37 1.79 10.84
CA ASN A 114 16.89 1.59 12.20
C ASN A 114 16.44 0.13 12.38
N PRO A 115 16.98 -0.64 13.34
CA PRO A 115 16.59 -2.03 13.55
C PRO A 115 15.11 -2.21 13.94
N ASN A 116 14.48 -1.16 14.49
CA ASN A 116 13.06 -1.14 14.81
C ASN A 116 12.17 -0.84 13.60
N GLY A 117 12.73 -0.43 12.45
CA GLY A 117 11.96 -0.23 11.23
C GLY A 117 11.47 -1.57 10.69
N LYS A 118 10.21 -1.91 10.93
CA LYS A 118 9.58 -3.18 10.54
C LYS A 118 8.56 -3.03 9.41
N GLN A 119 8.05 -1.82 9.21
CA GLN A 119 7.10 -1.48 8.16
C GLN A 119 7.67 -0.36 7.31
N PHE A 120 7.21 -0.24 6.06
CA PHE A 120 7.64 0.84 5.19
C PHE A 120 6.52 1.40 4.34
N ARG A 121 6.78 2.61 3.83
CA ARG A 121 6.07 3.23 2.73
C ARG A 121 7.07 3.75 1.71
N VAL A 122 6.74 3.66 0.43
CA VAL A 122 7.51 4.21 -0.68
C VAL A 122 6.72 5.36 -1.29
N GLN A 123 7.31 6.54 -1.35
CA GLN A 123 6.80 7.62 -2.19
C GLN A 123 7.51 7.57 -3.54
N ILE A 124 6.74 7.77 -4.60
CA ILE A 124 7.21 7.78 -5.98
C ILE A 124 6.70 9.06 -6.65
N ARG A 125 7.60 9.80 -7.30
CA ARG A 125 7.28 10.98 -8.10
C ARG A 125 7.95 10.91 -9.46
N GLU A 126 7.41 11.62 -10.42
CA GLU A 126 8.09 11.83 -11.70
C GLU A 126 9.40 12.59 -11.47
N SER A 127 10.40 12.30 -12.29
CA SER A 127 11.65 13.02 -12.27
C SER A 127 11.58 14.18 -13.27
N ASP A 128 11.81 15.41 -12.81
CA ASP A 128 11.84 16.62 -13.65
C ASP A 128 13.08 16.71 -14.57
N GLN A 129 13.71 15.57 -14.92
CA GLN A 129 14.98 15.54 -15.65
C GLN A 129 14.80 15.48 -17.16
#